data_AF-A0A7G9THT7-F1
#
_entry.id   AF-A0A7G9THT7-F1
#
_cell.length_a   1.000
_cell.length_b   1.000
_cell.length_c   1.000
_cell.angle_alpha   90.00
_cell.angle_beta   90.00
_cell.angle_gamma   90.00
#
_symmetry.space_group_name_H-M   'P 1'
#
loop_
_entity.id
_entity.type
_entity.pdbx_description
1 polymer ?
#
loop_
_entity_poly.entity_id
_entity_poly.type
_entity_poly.pdbx_seq_one_letter_code
_entity_poly.pdbx_strand_id
1 'polypeptide(L)' 'MHSADALRAGLTPAQLVTLEALEIFQWRLAFVRRPLFQAPIPVLFDRDHTRHVVIQEDGTLDESQSLVLRA' A
#
# COMPACT_ATOMS: atom_id res chain seq x y z
N MET A 1 -17.39 -5.85 -2.43
CA MET A 1 -16.64 -4.67 -2.91
C MET A 1 -16.43 -3.77 -1.71
N HIS A 2 -15.24 -3.75 -1.11
CA HIS A 2 -14.99 -2.81 -0.01
C HIS A 2 -14.94 -1.40 -0.61
N SER A 3 -15.76 -0.48 -0.11
CA SER A 3 -15.67 0.92 -0.51
C SER A 3 -14.24 1.43 -0.26
N ALA A 4 -13.70 2.25 -1.16
CA ALA A 4 -12.32 2.74 -1.04
C ALA A 4 -12.05 3.44 0.31
N ASP A 5 -13.08 4.02 0.90
CA ASP A 5 -13.08 4.60 2.25
C ASP A 5 -12.82 3.56 3.36
N ALA A 6 -13.44 2.38 3.26
CA ALA A 6 -13.26 1.30 4.23
C ALA A 6 -11.84 0.72 4.23
N LEU A 7 -11.13 0.75 3.10
CA LEU A 7 -9.73 0.35 3.03
C LEU A 7 -8.82 1.36 3.74
N ARG A 8 -9.10 2.66 3.59
CA ARG A 8 -8.31 3.74 4.22
C ARG A 8 -8.56 3.90 5.72
N ALA A 9 -9.59 3.26 6.26
CA ALA A 9 -9.91 3.31 7.69
C ALA A 9 -8.72 2.85 8.56
N GLY A 10 -8.31 3.69 9.52
CA GLY A 10 -7.26 3.38 10.48
C GLY A 10 -5.83 3.46 9.96
N LEU A 11 -5.62 3.88 8.70
CA LEU A 11 -4.28 4.23 8.23
C LEU A 11 -3.74 5.42 9.03
N THR A 12 -2.42 5.45 9.24
CA THR A 12 -1.78 6.58 9.92
C THR A 12 -1.82 7.82 9.04
N PRO A 13 -1.69 9.03 9.60
CA PRO A 13 -1.62 10.26 8.80
C PRO A 13 -0.48 10.24 7.78
N ALA A 14 0.68 9.70 8.15
CA ALA A 14 1.82 9.57 7.25
C ALA A 14 1.52 8.62 6.08
N GLN A 15 0.84 7.50 6.36
CA GLN A 15 0.39 6.57 5.33
C GLN A 15 -0.62 7.19 4.37
N LEU A 16 -1.56 7.99 4.87
CA LEU A 16 -2.55 8.67 4.03
C LEU A 16 -1.89 9.67 3.09
N VAL A 17 -0.95 10.48 3.59
CA VAL A 17 -0.18 11.43 2.77
C VAL A 17 0.59 10.72 1.67
N THR A 18 1.30 9.64 2.00
CA THR A 18 2.04 8.84 1.00
C THR A 18 1.11 8.16 0.00
N LEU A 19 -0.03 7.62 0.45
CA LEU A 19 -1.03 7.00 -0.41
C LEU A 19 -1.56 8.01 -1.43
N GLU A 20 -1.98 9.19 -0.99
CA GLU A 20 -2.48 10.26 -1.87
C GLU A 20 -1.42 10.67 -2.91
N ALA A 21 -0.15 10.80 -2.48
CA ALA A 21 0.95 11.11 -3.38
C ALA A 21 1.13 10.02 -4.45
N LEU A 22 1.07 8.75 -4.08
CA LEU A 22 1.21 7.63 -5.01
C LEU A 22 0.01 7.51 -5.98
N GLU A 23 -1.21 7.82 -5.54
CA GLU A 23 -2.40 7.82 -6.39
C GLU A 23 -2.29 8.84 -7.55
N ILE A 24 -1.60 9.96 -7.35
CA ILE A 24 -1.28 10.93 -8.43
C ILE A 24 -0.45 10.26 -9.53
N PHE A 25 0.50 9.39 -9.15
CA PHE A 25 1.34 8.61 -10.07
C PHE A 25 0.66 7.33 -10.59
N GLN A 26 -0.67 7.25 -10.50
CA GLN A 26 -1.48 6.12 -10.99
C GLN A 26 -1.20 4.79 -10.27
N TRP A 27 -0.65 4.84 -9.06
CA TRP A 27 -0.66 3.69 -8.18
C TRP A 27 -2.05 3.50 -7.60
N ARG A 28 -2.40 2.25 -7.29
CA ARG A 28 -3.74 1.91 -6.78
C ARG A 28 -3.62 1.08 -5.51
N LEU A 29 -4.36 1.49 -4.48
CA LEU A 29 -4.54 0.72 -3.26
C LEU A 29 -5.27 -0.58 -3.57
N ALA A 30 -4.57 -1.71 -3.44
CA ALA A 30 -5.11 -3.02 -3.74
C ALA A 30 -5.86 -3.59 -2.53
N PHE A 31 -5.19 -3.61 -1.39
CA PHE A 31 -5.71 -4.06 -0.11
C PHE A 31 -4.82 -3.54 1.03
N VAL A 32 -5.31 -3.70 2.27
CA VAL A 32 -4.58 -3.33 3.48
C VAL A 32 -4.45 -4.57 4.35
N ARG A 33 -3.21 -4.94 4.71
CA ARG A 33 -2.97 -6.01 5.69
C ARG A 33 -3.17 -5.42 7.09
N ARG A 34 -3.85 -6.15 7.97
CA ARG A 34 -4.12 -5.72 9.35
C ARG A 34 -3.67 -6.79 10.33
N PRO A 35 -2.36 -6.86 10.64
CA PRO A 35 -1.85 -7.76 11.67
C PRO A 35 -2.40 -7.35 13.04
N LEU A 36 -2.57 -8.31 13.94
CA LEU A 36 -2.95 -8.00 15.31
C LEU A 36 -1.83 -7.19 15.98
N PHE A 37 -2.21 -6.10 16.65
CA PHE A 37 -1.31 -5.22 17.42
C PHE A 37 -0.22 -4.50 16.61
N GLN A 38 -0.39 -4.37 15.29
CA GLN A 38 0.52 -3.59 14.43
C GLN A 38 -0.28 -2.57 13.63
N ALA A 39 0.39 -1.52 13.15
CA ALA A 39 -0.20 -0.60 12.20
C ALA A 39 -0.68 -1.35 10.93
N PRO A 40 -1.75 -0.86 10.29
CA PRO A 40 -2.15 -1.39 8.99
C PRO A 40 -1.03 -1.20 7.97
N ILE A 41 -0.93 -2.12 7.00
CA ILE A 41 0.09 -2.09 5.95
C ILE A 41 -0.63 -1.99 4.61
N PRO A 42 -0.78 -0.78 4.04
CA PRO A 42 -1.28 -0.58 2.68
C PRO A 42 -0.39 -1.27 1.65
N VAL A 43 -1.01 -1.96 0.70
CA VAL A 43 -0.32 -2.56 -0.46
C VAL A 43 -0.85 -1.90 -1.73
N LEU A 44 0.05 -1.31 -2.51
CA LEU A 44 -0.27 -0.65 -3.77
C LEU A 44 0.37 -1.36 -4.94
N PHE A 45 -0.31 -1.36 -6.09
CA PHE A 45 0.28 -1.76 -7.37
C PHE A 45 0.47 -0.53 -8.26
N ASP A 46 1.49 -0.59 -9.11
CA ASP A 46 1.63 0.37 -10.21
C ASP A 46 0.51 0.16 -11.25
N ARG A 47 0.38 1.11 -12.18
CA ARG A 47 -0.66 1.09 -13.21
C ARG A 47 -0.69 -0.20 -14.04
N ASP A 48 0.49 -0.80 -14.28
CA ASP A 48 0.65 -1.98 -15.15
C ASP A 48 0.66 -3.29 -14.34
N HIS A 49 0.48 -3.22 -13.01
CA HIS A 49 0.51 -4.35 -12.07
C HIS A 49 1.82 -5.17 -12.12
N THR A 50 2.91 -4.52 -12.52
CA THR A 50 4.26 -5.10 -12.62
C THR A 50 5.07 -4.94 -11.34
N ARG A 51 4.71 -3.94 -10.52
CA ARG A 51 5.38 -3.59 -9.27
C ARG A 51 4.35 -3.42 -8.18
N HIS A 52 4.77 -3.76 -6.97
CA HIS A 52 4.04 -3.41 -5.76
C HIS A 52 4.97 -2.76 -4.76
N VAL A 53 4.37 -1.95 -3.89
CA VAL A 53 5.03 -1.32 -2.75
C VAL A 53 4.12 -1.43 -1.54
N VAL A 54 4.72 -1.44 -0.36
CA VAL A 54 3.97 -1.31 0.89
C VAL A 54 4.33 0.01 1.57
N ILE A 55 3.34 0.61 2.23
CA ILE A 55 3.57 1.82 3.01
C ILE A 55 3.72 1.44 4.48
N GLN A 56 4.87 1.75 5.07
CA GLN A 56 5.14 1.48 6.47
C GLN A 56 4.39 2.46 7.39
N GLU A 57 4.41 2.23 8.70
CA GLU A 57 3.66 3.05 9.68
C GLU A 57 4.00 4.55 9.60
N ASP A 58 5.29 4.85 9.34
CA ASP A 58 5.85 6.20 9.24
C ASP A 58 5.67 6.83 7.85
N GLY A 59 4.97 6.16 6.93
CA GLY A 59 4.74 6.63 5.57
C GLY A 59 5.88 6.35 4.59
N THR A 60 6.97 5.70 5.03
CA THR A 60 8.03 5.26 4.10
C THR A 60 7.56 4.12 3.21
N LEU A 61 8.17 3.99 2.03
CA LEU A 61 7.88 2.92 1.10
C LEU A 61 8.88 1.79 1.30
N ASP A 62 8.37 0.58 1.44
CA ASP A 62 9.17 -0.63 1.27
C ASP A 62 8.85 -1.22 -0.11
N GLU A 63 9.85 -1.17 -0.98
CA GLU A 63 9.84 -1.69 -2.35
C GLU A 63 10.61 -3.01 -2.44
N SER A 64 10.80 -3.73 -1.32
CA SER A 64 11.60 -4.95 -1.26
C SER A 64 10.90 -6.09 -2.01
N GLN A 65 11.03 -6.08 -3.33
CA GLN A 65 10.51 -7.08 -4.24
C GLN A 65 11.30 -8.38 -4.08
N SER A 66 10.86 -9.26 -3.19
CA SER A 66 11.29 -10.67 -3.20
C SER A 66 10.36 -11.52 -4.05
N LEU A 67 10.24 -11.20 -5.34
CA LEU A 67 9.70 -12.16 -6.32
C LEU A 67 10.82 -12.62 -7.24
N VAL A 68 11.58 -13.63 -6.78
CA VAL A 68 12.46 -14.39 -7.66
C VAL A 68 11.59 -15.33 -8.47
N LEU A 69 11.10 -14.87 -9.62
CA LEU A 69 10.53 -15.76 -10.64
C LEU A 69 11.67 -16.63 -11.16
N ARG A 70 11.73 -17.89 -10.72
CA ARG A 70 12.58 -18.90 -11.36
C ARG A 70 11.82 -19.47 -12.55
N ALA A 71 12.49 -19.46 -13.70
CA ALA A 71 12.02 -20.03 -14.97
C ALA A 71 11.82 -21.55 -14.88
#